data_AF-A0A1N7IF79-F1
#
_entry.id   AF-A0A1N7IF79-F1
#
_cell.length_a   1.000
_cell.length_b   1.000
_cell.length_c   1.000
_cell.angle_alpha   90.00
_cell.angle_beta   90.00
_cell.angle_gamma   90.00
#
_symmetry.space_group_name_H-M   'P 1'
#
loop_
_entity.id
_entity.type
_entity.pdbx_description
1 polymer ?
#
loop_
_entity_poly.entity_id
_entity_poly.type
_entity_poly.pdbx_seq_one_letter_code
_entity_poly.pdbx_strand_id
1 'polypeptide(L)'
;MEIEVSSCEHLMYVSEIQQEMYDSAQRRGTGIAKRSIEYLSKKISEGNAVVATENGEWVGFCYIETWSHGKFVANSGLIVSPKFRNGGVATQIKHKVFQLSREKYPEAKVFGLTTGLAVMKINSDLGYKPVIYSELTQDEEFWNGCKNCVNYEILMKKERKNCLCTAMLFVPDNIKGNEAVNNQPENKYYEEKSHLSV
;
A
#
# COMPACT_ATOMS: atom_id res chain seq x y z
N MET A 1 23.52 2.98 -3.77
CA MET A 1 22.10 3.21 -3.43
C MET A 1 21.89 3.21 -1.92
N GLU A 2 21.23 4.24 -1.42
CA GLU A 2 20.82 4.43 -0.03
C GLU A 2 19.29 4.34 0.06
N ILE A 3 18.76 3.69 1.10
CA ILE A 3 17.32 3.52 1.33
C ILE A 3 17.03 3.76 2.80
N GLU A 4 16.44 4.91 3.09
CA GLU A 4 16.36 5.43 4.45
C GLU A 4 14.97 5.96 4.80
N VAL A 5 14.72 6.09 6.10
CA VAL A 5 13.53 6.77 6.60
C VAL A 5 13.72 8.26 6.32
N SER A 6 12.68 8.90 5.80
CA SER A 6 12.73 10.28 5.36
C SER A 6 13.04 11.24 6.51
N SER A 7 13.62 12.37 6.15
CA SER A 7 13.96 13.50 7.02
C SER A 7 13.79 14.80 6.24
N CYS A 8 13.98 15.95 6.89
CA CYS A 8 13.94 17.25 6.20
C CYS A 8 14.96 17.38 5.06
N GLU A 9 16.06 16.64 5.09
CA GLU A 9 17.08 16.64 4.03
C GLU A 9 16.51 16.14 2.69
N HIS A 10 15.50 15.27 2.76
CA HIS A 10 14.86 14.69 1.58
C HIS A 10 13.81 15.61 0.94
N LEU A 11 13.48 16.76 1.56
CA LEU A 11 12.47 17.68 1.01
C LEU A 11 12.86 18.21 -0.37
N MET A 12 14.15 18.24 -0.71
CA MET A 12 14.64 18.61 -2.03
C MET A 12 14.09 17.72 -3.17
N TYR A 13 13.69 16.48 -2.87
CA TYR A 13 13.18 15.53 -3.86
C TYR A 13 11.65 15.59 -4.05
N VAL A 14 10.93 16.40 -3.26
CA VAL A 14 9.46 16.32 -3.19
C VAL A 14 8.78 16.66 -4.53
N SER A 15 9.33 17.62 -5.29
CA SER A 15 8.84 17.99 -6.61
C SER A 15 9.04 16.86 -7.62
N GLU A 16 10.19 16.20 -7.58
CA GLU A 16 10.50 15.06 -8.46
C GLU A 16 9.61 13.86 -8.16
N ILE A 17 9.38 13.55 -6.87
CA ILE A 17 8.45 12.52 -6.43
C ILE A 17 7.04 12.80 -6.95
N GLN A 18 6.52 14.03 -6.77
CA GLN A 18 5.19 14.39 -7.22
C GLN A 18 5.05 14.24 -8.73
N GLN A 19 6.04 14.74 -9.47
CA GLN A 19 6.05 14.69 -10.92
C GLN A 19 6.04 13.24 -11.42
N GLU A 20 6.87 12.37 -10.86
CA GLU A 20 6.91 10.96 -11.27
C GLU A 20 5.62 10.21 -10.87
N MET A 21 4.98 10.54 -9.73
CA MET A 21 3.65 10.02 -9.41
C MET A 21 2.62 10.39 -10.49
N TYR A 22 2.67 11.62 -11.00
CA TYR A 22 1.80 12.06 -12.08
C TYR A 22 2.11 11.35 -13.40
N ASP A 23 3.37 11.35 -13.83
CA ASP A 23 3.80 10.79 -15.10
C ASP A 23 3.59 9.27 -15.16
N SER A 24 3.79 8.58 -14.04
CA SER A 24 3.49 7.15 -13.95
C SER A 24 1.98 6.88 -13.99
N ALA A 25 1.15 7.72 -13.37
CA ALA A 25 -0.30 7.56 -13.43
C ALA A 25 -0.84 7.77 -14.85
N GLN A 26 -0.30 8.77 -15.57
CA GLN A 26 -0.64 9.02 -16.97
C GLN A 26 -0.22 7.87 -17.89
N ARG A 27 1.04 7.43 -17.82
CA ARG A 27 1.55 6.33 -18.67
C ARG A 27 0.79 5.02 -18.47
N ARG A 28 0.36 4.73 -17.25
CA ARG A 28 -0.40 3.51 -16.94
C ARG A 28 -1.89 3.64 -17.20
N GLY A 29 -2.40 4.87 -17.35
CA GLY A 29 -3.83 5.17 -17.40
C GLY A 29 -4.59 4.77 -16.13
N THR A 30 -3.90 4.50 -15.02
CA THR A 30 -4.50 4.01 -13.76
C THR A 30 -3.49 4.00 -12.60
N GLY A 31 -4.01 3.93 -11.36
CA GLY A 31 -3.33 3.22 -10.27
C GLY A 31 -2.59 4.04 -9.21
N ILE A 32 -2.32 5.34 -9.42
CA ILE A 32 -1.69 6.20 -8.40
C ILE A 32 -2.43 7.53 -8.35
N ALA A 33 -3.03 7.84 -7.21
CA ALA A 33 -3.68 9.13 -6.99
C ALA A 33 -2.63 10.22 -6.76
N LYS A 34 -2.79 11.37 -7.41
CA LYS A 34 -1.88 12.51 -7.21
C LYS A 34 -1.94 13.01 -5.77
N ARG A 35 -0.81 13.52 -5.29
CA ARG A 35 -0.66 14.18 -3.99
C ARG A 35 -0.10 15.58 -4.18
N SER A 36 -0.47 16.51 -3.30
CA SER A 36 0.09 17.85 -3.32
C SER A 36 1.52 17.83 -2.76
N ILE A 37 2.30 18.87 -3.07
CA ILE A 37 3.65 19.03 -2.53
C ILE A 37 3.57 19.12 -1.01
N GLU A 38 2.62 19.88 -0.46
CA GLU A 38 2.46 20.08 0.97
C GLU A 38 2.20 18.74 1.69
N TYR A 39 1.35 17.90 1.10
CA TYR A 39 1.05 16.58 1.65
C TYR A 39 2.30 15.69 1.67
N LEU A 40 3.05 15.63 0.57
CA LEU A 40 4.27 14.81 0.48
C LEU A 40 5.38 15.35 1.40
N SER A 41 5.58 16.67 1.42
CA SER A 41 6.52 17.35 2.31
C SER A 41 6.25 17.03 3.77
N LYS A 42 4.98 17.03 4.18
CA LYS A 42 4.58 16.65 5.54
C LYS A 42 4.94 15.20 5.86
N LYS A 43 4.67 14.25 4.95
CA LYS A 43 5.07 12.85 5.16
C LYS A 43 6.58 12.69 5.27
N ILE A 44 7.32 13.44 4.46
CA ILE A 44 8.79 13.44 4.47
C ILE A 44 9.33 13.98 5.79
N SER A 45 8.91 15.19 6.20
CA SER A 45 9.43 15.88 7.38
C SER A 45 9.07 15.18 8.71
N GLU A 46 7.94 14.47 8.76
CA GLU A 46 7.53 13.68 9.93
C GLU A 46 8.22 12.30 10.03
N GLY A 47 9.13 11.98 9.10
CA GLY A 47 9.76 10.66 9.03
C GLY A 47 8.75 9.54 8.74
N ASN A 48 7.67 9.87 8.05
CA ASN A 48 6.59 8.96 7.68
C ASN A 48 6.73 8.48 6.23
N ALA A 49 7.94 8.54 5.67
CA ALA A 49 8.25 8.00 4.36
C ALA A 49 9.60 7.27 4.33
N VAL A 50 9.81 6.54 3.25
CA VAL A 50 11.08 5.97 2.84
C VAL A 50 11.46 6.60 1.52
N VAL A 51 12.69 7.08 1.44
CA VAL A 51 13.28 7.66 0.24
C VAL A 51 14.49 6.82 -0.15
N ALA A 52 14.62 6.53 -1.44
CA ALA A 52 15.80 5.91 -1.99
C ALA A 52 16.56 6.92 -2.84
N THR A 53 17.88 6.94 -2.71
CA THR A 53 18.78 7.83 -3.45
C THR A 53 20.01 7.06 -3.95
N GLU A 54 20.66 7.59 -4.98
CA GLU A 54 21.95 7.07 -5.46
C GLU A 54 22.79 8.23 -6.00
N ASN A 55 23.96 8.45 -5.39
CA ASN A 55 24.88 9.53 -5.76
C ASN A 55 24.22 10.92 -5.80
N GLY A 56 23.31 11.19 -4.86
CA GLY A 56 22.54 12.44 -4.79
C GLY A 56 21.31 12.51 -5.72
N GLU A 57 21.10 11.53 -6.59
CA GLU A 57 19.89 11.43 -7.42
C GLU A 57 18.76 10.72 -6.67
N TRP A 58 17.52 11.16 -6.88
CA TRP A 58 16.34 10.45 -6.37
C TRP A 58 16.08 9.16 -7.16
N VAL A 59 15.83 8.08 -6.43
CA VAL A 59 15.61 6.74 -7.00
C VAL A 59 14.17 6.28 -6.81
N GLY A 60 13.59 6.51 -5.64
CA GLY A 60 12.23 6.07 -5.35
C GLY A 60 11.68 6.53 -4.00
N PHE A 61 10.40 6.27 -3.79
CA PHE A 61 9.66 6.78 -2.66
C PHE A 61 8.50 5.86 -2.28
N CYS A 62 8.17 5.80 -0.98
CA CYS A 62 6.93 5.24 -0.45
C CYS A 62 6.65 5.86 0.92
N TYR A 63 5.39 6.11 1.26
CA TYR A 63 5.02 6.68 2.56
C TYR A 63 4.03 5.83 3.33
N ILE A 64 3.95 6.09 4.64
CA ILE A 64 2.97 5.50 5.53
C ILE A 64 1.94 6.53 5.99
N GLU A 65 0.74 6.05 6.28
CA GLU A 65 -0.31 6.85 6.92
C GLU A 65 -1.18 5.95 7.79
N THR A 66 -1.56 6.45 8.97
CA THR A 66 -2.39 5.73 9.93
C THR A 66 -3.86 6.03 9.71
N TRP A 67 -4.70 5.03 9.94
CA TRP A 67 -6.15 5.13 9.83
C TRP A 67 -6.85 4.43 10.98
N SER A 68 -8.10 4.79 11.20
CA SER A 68 -9.00 4.25 12.23
C SER A 68 -8.34 4.24 13.60
N HIS A 69 -7.83 5.40 14.01
CA HIS A 69 -7.14 5.62 15.29
C HIS A 69 -5.91 4.72 15.49
N GLY A 70 -5.13 4.50 14.43
CA GLY A 70 -3.88 3.72 14.48
C GLY A 70 -4.06 2.21 14.36
N LYS A 71 -5.29 1.71 14.17
CA LYS A 71 -5.54 0.28 13.91
C LYS A 71 -5.00 -0.19 12.57
N PHE A 72 -4.90 0.72 11.60
CA PHE A 72 -4.38 0.43 10.27
C PHE A 72 -3.24 1.37 9.89
N VAL A 73 -2.28 0.84 9.13
CA VAL A 73 -1.25 1.61 8.45
C VAL A 73 -1.31 1.30 6.95
N ALA A 74 -1.57 2.33 6.14
CA ALA A 74 -1.48 2.23 4.70
C ALA A 74 -0.03 2.45 4.26
N ASN A 75 0.50 1.57 3.43
CA ASN A 75 1.73 1.81 2.67
C ASN A 75 1.35 2.31 1.27
N SER A 76 1.63 3.57 1.00
CA SER A 76 1.08 4.30 -0.14
C SER A 76 2.16 4.93 -0.99
N GLY A 77 1.83 5.22 -2.26
CA GLY A 77 2.67 5.99 -3.16
C GLY A 77 4.01 5.34 -3.51
N LEU A 78 4.09 4.01 -3.53
CA LEU A 78 5.30 3.32 -4.00
C LEU A 78 5.58 3.69 -5.46
N ILE A 79 6.66 4.43 -5.67
CA ILE A 79 7.08 4.91 -6.99
C ILE A 79 8.60 4.83 -7.11
N VAL A 80 9.07 4.45 -8.30
CA VAL A 80 10.50 4.32 -8.63
C VAL A 80 10.74 5.08 -9.93
N SER A 81 11.77 5.92 -9.92
CA SER A 81 12.24 6.67 -11.09
C SER A 81 12.48 5.70 -12.26
N PRO A 82 12.05 6.03 -13.50
CA PRO A 82 12.16 5.15 -14.65
C PRO A 82 13.57 4.60 -14.88
N LYS A 83 14.62 5.40 -14.60
CA LYS A 83 16.03 5.05 -14.74
C LYS A 83 16.46 3.86 -13.87
N PHE A 84 15.78 3.64 -12.74
CA PHE A 84 16.14 2.65 -11.73
C PHE A 84 15.15 1.48 -11.64
N ARG A 85 14.22 1.36 -12.59
CA ARG A 85 13.27 0.26 -12.65
C ARG A 85 13.95 -1.05 -13.04
N ASN A 86 13.29 -2.17 -12.71
CA ASN A 86 13.79 -3.54 -12.98
C ASN A 86 15.08 -3.92 -12.24
N GLY A 87 15.58 -3.09 -11.32
CA GLY A 87 16.74 -3.39 -10.46
C GLY A 87 16.39 -3.86 -9.04
N GLY A 88 15.14 -4.27 -8.77
CA GLY A 88 14.71 -4.70 -7.43
C GLY A 88 14.50 -3.57 -6.40
N VAL A 89 14.70 -2.31 -6.79
CA VAL A 89 14.55 -1.11 -5.95
C VAL A 89 13.18 -1.04 -5.26
N ALA A 90 12.09 -1.31 -6.01
CA ALA A 90 10.73 -1.27 -5.46
C ALA A 90 10.55 -2.25 -4.30
N THR A 91 11.16 -3.44 -4.40
CA THR A 91 11.17 -4.45 -3.34
C THR A 91 11.89 -3.91 -2.11
N GLN A 92 13.09 -3.34 -2.27
CA GLN A 92 13.88 -2.83 -1.16
C GLN A 92 13.17 -1.67 -0.43
N ILE A 93 12.62 -0.70 -1.16
CA ILE A 93 11.80 0.38 -0.59
C ILE A 93 10.61 -0.20 0.17
N LYS A 94 9.93 -1.19 -0.41
CA LYS A 94 8.73 -1.79 0.17
C LYS A 94 9.03 -2.63 1.43
N HIS A 95 10.17 -3.31 1.51
CA HIS A 95 10.64 -3.92 2.75
C HIS A 95 10.91 -2.87 3.82
N LYS A 96 11.62 -1.79 3.48
CA LYS A 96 11.97 -0.74 4.44
C LYS A 96 10.73 -0.01 4.97
N VAL A 97 9.76 0.32 4.09
CA VAL A 97 8.53 1.02 4.52
C VAL A 97 7.59 0.10 5.30
N PHE A 98 7.61 -1.20 5.02
CA PHE A 98 6.93 -2.18 5.84
C PHE A 98 7.57 -2.26 7.23
N GLN A 99 8.90 -2.37 7.32
CA GLN A 99 9.62 -2.33 8.59
C GLN A 99 9.30 -1.07 9.39
N LEU A 100 9.35 0.11 8.76
CA LEU A 100 8.96 1.38 9.40
C LEU A 100 7.53 1.33 9.94
N SER A 101 6.59 0.75 9.20
CA SER A 101 5.20 0.56 9.65
C SER A 101 5.14 -0.30 10.91
N ARG A 102 5.91 -1.39 10.95
CA ARG A 102 5.94 -2.34 12.08
C ARG A 102 6.64 -1.77 13.31
N GLU A 103 7.68 -0.96 13.13
CA GLU A 103 8.40 -0.29 14.22
C GLU A 103 7.56 0.81 14.87
N LYS A 104 6.93 1.68 14.07
CA LYS A 104 6.09 2.77 14.60
C LYS A 104 4.74 2.28 15.13
N TYR A 105 4.18 1.23 14.53
CA TYR A 105 2.82 0.74 14.82
C TYR A 105 2.78 -0.80 14.89
N PRO A 106 3.38 -1.40 15.94
CA PRO A 106 3.50 -2.86 16.06
C PRO A 106 2.14 -3.57 16.16
N GLU A 107 1.09 -2.91 16.63
CA GLU A 107 -0.25 -3.47 16.76
C GLU A 107 -1.18 -3.08 15.59
N ALA A 108 -0.66 -2.44 14.53
CA ALA A 108 -1.50 -2.06 13.40
C ALA A 108 -1.50 -3.14 12.31
N LYS A 109 -2.66 -3.35 11.69
CA LYS A 109 -2.76 -4.08 10.42
C LYS A 109 -2.17 -3.20 9.31
N VAL A 110 -1.37 -3.78 8.42
CA VAL A 110 -0.72 -3.02 7.35
C VAL A 110 -1.39 -3.35 6.02
N PHE A 111 -1.75 -2.35 5.24
CA PHE A 111 -2.48 -2.59 4.00
C PHE A 111 -2.02 -1.72 2.84
N GLY A 112 -2.44 -2.08 1.64
CA GLY A 112 -2.21 -1.31 0.43
C GLY A 112 -3.18 -1.67 -0.68
N LEU A 113 -3.35 -0.72 -1.60
CA LEU A 113 -4.13 -0.89 -2.82
C LEU A 113 -3.17 -0.88 -4.01
N THR A 114 -3.31 -1.81 -4.95
CA THR A 114 -2.47 -1.84 -6.15
C THR A 114 -3.20 -2.37 -7.37
N THR A 115 -2.85 -1.87 -8.55
CA THR A 115 -3.24 -2.46 -9.85
C THR A 115 -2.08 -3.22 -10.51
N GLY A 116 -0.88 -3.18 -9.94
CA GLY A 116 0.34 -3.69 -10.57
C GLY A 116 0.77 -5.04 -10.01
N LEU A 117 0.98 -6.01 -10.90
CA LEU A 117 1.43 -7.37 -10.56
C LEU A 117 2.75 -7.38 -9.77
N ALA A 118 3.71 -6.52 -10.13
CA ALA A 118 4.99 -6.42 -9.40
C ALA A 118 4.78 -6.08 -7.92
N VAL A 119 3.90 -5.12 -7.61
CA VAL A 119 3.58 -4.73 -6.23
C VAL A 119 2.78 -5.83 -5.52
N MET A 120 1.88 -6.53 -6.22
CA MET A 120 1.16 -7.67 -5.64
C MET A 120 2.10 -8.80 -5.23
N LYS A 121 3.12 -9.11 -6.05
CA LYS A 121 4.16 -10.10 -5.71
C LYS A 121 4.94 -9.67 -4.46
N ILE A 122 5.47 -8.45 -4.44
CA ILE A 122 6.22 -7.92 -3.28
C ILE A 122 5.36 -7.96 -2.01
N ASN A 123 4.08 -7.57 -2.10
CA ASN A 123 3.16 -7.63 -0.97
C ASN A 123 2.95 -9.08 -0.49
N SER A 124 2.80 -10.03 -1.42
CA SER A 124 2.63 -11.45 -1.09
C SER A 124 3.87 -12.01 -0.39
N ASP A 125 5.06 -11.66 -0.87
CA ASP A 125 6.34 -12.07 -0.26
C ASP A 125 6.50 -11.51 1.17
N LEU A 126 5.93 -10.35 1.44
CA LEU A 126 5.83 -9.73 2.77
C LEU A 126 4.70 -10.31 3.65
N GLY A 127 3.93 -11.28 3.15
CA GLY A 127 2.85 -11.94 3.88
C GLY A 127 1.50 -11.22 3.84
N TYR A 128 1.32 -10.23 2.96
CA TYR A 128 0.00 -9.64 2.73
C TYR A 128 -0.89 -10.64 1.99
N LYS A 129 -2.17 -10.67 2.34
CA LYS A 129 -3.18 -11.50 1.67
C LYS A 129 -4.22 -10.62 0.97
N PRO A 130 -4.72 -11.00 -0.21
CA PRO A 130 -5.84 -10.29 -0.83
C PRO A 130 -7.07 -10.31 0.08
N VAL A 131 -7.75 -9.16 0.20
CA VAL A 131 -8.98 -9.02 0.99
C VAL A 131 -10.00 -8.17 0.24
N ILE A 132 -11.25 -8.19 0.70
CA ILE A 132 -12.29 -7.26 0.26
C ILE A 132 -12.14 -5.91 0.97
N TYR A 133 -12.71 -4.84 0.41
CA TYR A 133 -12.50 -3.48 0.94
C TYR A 133 -13.12 -3.25 2.32
N SER A 134 -14.12 -4.05 2.71
CA SER A 134 -14.70 -3.99 4.06
C SER A 134 -13.74 -4.44 5.17
N GLU A 135 -12.67 -5.16 4.83
CA GLU A 135 -11.62 -5.56 5.77
C GLU A 135 -10.58 -4.44 6.02
N LEU A 136 -10.69 -3.33 5.29
CA LEU A 136 -9.82 -2.17 5.44
C LEU A 136 -10.48 -1.09 6.31
N THR A 137 -9.76 0.02 6.50
CA THR A 137 -10.32 1.24 7.09
C THR A 137 -11.59 1.70 6.37
N GLN A 138 -12.57 2.18 7.13
CA GLN A 138 -13.79 2.81 6.63
C GLN A 138 -13.73 4.34 6.75
N ASP A 139 -12.57 4.90 7.10
CA ASP A 139 -12.36 6.34 7.25
C ASP A 139 -12.58 7.03 5.89
N GLU A 140 -13.46 8.03 5.86
CA GLU A 140 -13.79 8.73 4.62
C GLU A 140 -12.58 9.42 4.00
N GLU A 141 -11.68 9.93 4.83
CA GLU A 141 -10.45 10.61 4.40
C GLU A 141 -9.53 9.70 3.59
N PHE A 142 -9.43 8.42 3.96
CA PHE A 142 -8.65 7.44 3.19
C PHE A 142 -9.22 7.30 1.77
N TRP A 143 -10.55 7.11 1.66
CA TRP A 143 -11.23 6.95 0.38
C TRP A 143 -11.24 8.24 -0.45
N ASN A 144 -11.30 9.40 0.20
CA ASN A 144 -11.11 10.71 -0.43
C ASN A 144 -9.70 10.86 -1.02
N GLY A 145 -8.71 10.17 -0.46
CA GLY A 145 -7.38 10.05 -1.04
C GLY A 145 -7.36 9.43 -2.45
N CYS A 146 -8.42 8.73 -2.86
CA CYS A 146 -8.58 8.20 -4.22
C CYS A 146 -9.21 9.20 -5.20
N LYS A 147 -9.68 10.38 -4.75
CA LYS A 147 -10.42 11.36 -5.58
C LYS A 147 -9.66 11.83 -6.82
N ASN A 148 -8.33 11.86 -6.74
CA ASN A 148 -7.45 12.24 -7.85
C ASN A 148 -7.03 11.05 -8.74
N CYS A 149 -7.58 9.86 -8.51
CA CYS A 149 -7.39 8.70 -9.39
C CYS A 149 -8.44 8.70 -10.48
N VAL A 150 -8.05 8.38 -11.72
CA VAL A 150 -8.97 8.25 -12.86
C VAL A 150 -10.10 7.23 -12.65
N ASN A 151 -9.93 6.29 -11.71
CA ASN A 151 -10.95 5.29 -11.37
C ASN A 151 -11.85 5.68 -10.20
N TYR A 152 -11.77 6.92 -9.70
CA TYR A 152 -12.55 7.34 -8.54
C TYR A 152 -14.06 7.17 -8.76
N GLU A 153 -14.56 7.48 -9.95
CA GLU A 153 -15.98 7.27 -10.27
C GLU A 153 -16.39 5.81 -10.18
N ILE A 154 -15.51 4.87 -10.55
CA ILE A 154 -15.78 3.43 -10.43
C ILE A 154 -15.89 3.06 -8.95
N LEU A 155 -14.96 3.54 -8.12
CA LEU A 155 -14.98 3.32 -6.68
C LEU A 155 -16.31 3.80 -6.07
N MET A 156 -16.76 5.01 -6.44
CA MET A 156 -17.98 5.60 -5.91
C MET A 156 -19.26 4.93 -6.45
N LYS A 157 -19.31 4.58 -7.74
CA LYS A 157 -20.43 3.81 -8.33
C LYS A 157 -20.60 2.44 -7.68
N LYS A 158 -19.52 1.86 -7.16
CA LYS A 158 -19.52 0.58 -6.44
C LYS A 158 -19.59 0.75 -4.93
N GLU A 159 -19.95 1.93 -4.44
CA GLU A 159 -20.14 2.20 -3.01
C GLU A 159 -18.93 1.81 -2.15
N ARG A 160 -17.70 2.03 -2.66
CA ARG A 160 -16.45 1.65 -1.98
C ARG A 160 -16.30 0.15 -1.66
N LYS A 161 -17.09 -0.73 -2.29
CA LYS A 161 -16.99 -2.20 -2.08
C LYS A 161 -15.81 -2.82 -2.84
N ASN A 162 -15.42 -2.24 -3.97
CA ASN A 162 -14.22 -2.61 -4.74
C ASN A 162 -13.88 -1.54 -5.80
N CYS A 163 -12.69 -1.67 -6.40
CA CYS A 163 -12.23 -0.89 -7.55
C CYS A 163 -11.36 -1.80 -8.45
N LEU A 164 -10.65 -1.22 -9.43
CA LEU A 164 -9.63 -1.92 -10.20
C LEU A 164 -8.40 -2.30 -9.36
N CYS A 165 -8.20 -1.61 -8.22
CA CYS A 165 -7.13 -1.97 -7.31
C CYS A 165 -7.49 -3.22 -6.52
N THR A 166 -6.52 -4.11 -6.36
CA THR A 166 -6.56 -5.21 -5.41
C THR A 166 -6.18 -4.68 -4.03
N ALA A 167 -7.03 -4.89 -3.04
CA ALA A 167 -6.72 -4.67 -1.64
C ALA A 167 -5.91 -5.85 -1.10
N MET A 168 -4.81 -5.56 -0.41
CA MET A 168 -4.01 -6.56 0.27
C MET A 168 -3.73 -6.12 1.70
N LEU A 169 -3.82 -7.05 2.64
CA LEU A 169 -3.75 -6.82 4.08
C LEU A 169 -2.75 -7.79 4.73
N PHE A 170 -1.87 -7.24 5.53
CA PHE A 170 -1.03 -7.95 6.47
C PHE A 170 -1.60 -7.79 7.88
N VAL A 171 -1.88 -8.91 8.53
CA VAL A 171 -2.30 -8.95 9.94
C VAL A 171 -1.13 -9.50 10.75
N PRO A 172 -0.60 -8.74 11.72
CA PRO A 172 0.53 -9.19 12.53
C PRO A 172 0.10 -10.27 13.53
N ASP A 173 1.05 -11.13 13.91
CA ASP A 173 0.74 -12.34 14.69
C ASP A 173 0.28 -12.06 16.12
N ASN A 174 0.74 -10.96 16.72
CA ASN A 174 0.30 -10.46 18.02
C ASN A 174 -1.21 -10.14 18.08
N ILE A 175 -1.84 -9.81 16.95
CA ILE A 175 -3.29 -9.56 16.86
C ILE A 175 -4.09 -10.84 16.61
N LYS A 176 -3.50 -11.83 15.91
CA LYS A 176 -4.19 -13.08 15.54
C LYS A 176 -4.68 -13.87 16.75
N GLY A 177 -4.03 -13.73 17.91
CA GLY A 177 -4.47 -14.35 19.17
C GLY A 177 -5.75 -13.74 19.77
N ASN A 178 -6.08 -12.48 19.44
CA ASN A 178 -7.25 -11.76 19.97
C ASN A 178 -8.47 -11.78 19.04
N GLU A 179 -8.29 -12.11 17.75
CA GLU A 179 -9.36 -12.13 16.73
C GLU A 179 -9.93 -13.54 16.44
N ALA A 180 -9.53 -14.58 17.19
CA ALA A 180 -10.05 -15.95 17.03
C ALA A 180 -11.54 -16.13 17.42
N VAL A 181 -12.27 -15.03 17.64
CA VAL A 181 -13.73 -15.02 17.83
C VAL A 181 -14.35 -14.10 16.79
N ASN A 182 -14.41 -14.54 15.53
CA ASN A 182 -15.49 -14.20 14.60
C ASN A 182 -15.42 -15.03 13.31
N ASN A 183 -16.11 -16.17 13.36
CA ASN A 183 -16.86 -16.85 12.28
C ASN A 183 -16.30 -16.78 10.85
N GLN A 184 -15.51 -17.79 10.47
CA GLN A 184 -15.62 -18.36 9.12
C GLN A 184 -16.60 -19.54 9.19
N PRO A 185 -17.66 -19.59 8.36
CA PRO A 185 -18.39 -20.84 8.17
C PRO A 185 -17.45 -21.84 7.49
N GLU A 186 -17.26 -23.00 8.09
CA GLU A 186 -16.57 -24.13 7.47
C GLU A 186 -17.25 -24.44 6.11
N ASN A 187 -16.49 -24.29 5.02
CA ASN A 187 -16.93 -24.71 3.70
C ASN A 187 -16.97 -26.24 3.63
N LYS A 188 -18.15 -26.84 3.93
CA LYS A 188 -18.44 -28.28 3.81
C LYS A 188 -18.60 -28.79 2.37
N TYR A 189 -17.89 -28.21 1.39
CA TYR A 189 -18.11 -28.53 -0.03
C TYR A 189 -17.27 -29.69 -0.60
N TYR A 190 -16.55 -30.45 0.23
CA TYR A 190 -15.66 -31.53 -0.25
C TYR A 190 -15.97 -32.96 0.25
N GLU A 191 -17.08 -33.21 0.95
CA GLU A 191 -17.40 -34.58 1.41
C GLU A 191 -18.46 -35.34 0.59
N GLU A 192 -19.13 -34.74 -0.40
CA GLU A 192 -20.25 -35.39 -1.11
C GLU A 192 -19.93 -36.01 -2.48
N LYS A 193 -18.69 -36.45 -2.74
CA LYS A 193 -18.35 -37.18 -3.99
C LYS A 193 -17.56 -38.49 -3.80
N SER A 194 -17.67 -39.16 -2.66
CA SER A 194 -17.13 -40.52 -2.48
C SER A 194 -18.20 -41.64 -2.42
N HIS A 195 -19.48 -41.34 -2.63
CA HIS A 195 -20.55 -42.34 -2.64
C HIS A 195 -21.45 -42.26 -3.88
N LEU A 196 -20.86 -42.50 -5.05
CA LEU A 196 -21.59 -43.04 -6.21
C LEU A 196 -20.68 -44.06 -6.89
N SER A 197 -20.61 -45.23 -6.27
CA SER A 197 -20.12 -46.47 -6.86
C SER A 197 -21.11 -47.57 -6.51
N VAL A 198 -22.12 -47.76 -7.37
CA VAL A 198 -22.74 -49.04 -7.73
C VAL A 198 -23.17 -48.94 -9.18
#